data_AF-A0A2X3F600-F1
#
_entry.id   AF-A0A2X3F600-F1
#
_cell.length_a   1.000
_cell.length_b   1.000
_cell.length_c   1.000
_cell.angle_alpha   90.00
_cell.angle_beta   90.00
_cell.angle_gamma   90.00
#
_symmetry.space_group_name_H-M   'P 1'
#
loop_
_entity.id
_entity.type
_entity.pdbx_description
1 polymer ?
#
loop_
_entity_poly.entity_id
_entity_poly.type
_entity_poly.pdbx_seq_one_letter_code
_entity_poly.pdbx_strand_id
1 'polypeptide(L)'
;MERVSITERPDWREKATEYGFNFHTMYGEPYWSEEAYYKLTLAQVEKLEAVTAELHQMCLQVVEKVIASDELMTKFRIPKHTWGFVRQSWKTNQPSLYSRLDLAWEWRRRTEAVGEQCRHPDLAV
;
A
#
# COMPACT_ATOMS: atom_id res chain seq x y z
N MET A 1 -14.36 7.51 0.45
CA MET A 1 -14.47 6.07 0.21
C MET A 1 -15.67 5.55 0.99
N GLU A 2 -16.54 4.78 0.35
CA GLU A 2 -17.76 4.20 0.91
C GLU A 2 -17.72 2.68 0.72
N ARG A 3 -18.01 1.89 1.77
CA ARG A 3 -18.13 0.43 1.65
C ARG A 3 -19.57 0.07 1.32
N VAL A 4 -19.78 -0.64 0.21
CA VAL A 4 -21.11 -1.05 -0.26
C VAL A 4 -21.18 -2.58 -0.21
N SER A 5 -22.12 -3.12 0.57
CA SER A 5 -22.36 -4.56 0.64
C SER A 5 -23.09 -5.06 -0.61
N ILE A 6 -22.73 -6.27 -1.06
CA ILE A 6 -23.31 -6.96 -2.21
C ILE A 6 -23.49 -8.44 -1.90
N THR A 7 -24.31 -9.12 -2.71
CA THR A 7 -24.28 -10.59 -2.76
C THR A 7 -23.03 -11.03 -3.52
N GLU A 8 -22.33 -12.04 -2.99
CA GLU A 8 -21.16 -12.61 -3.66
C GLU A 8 -21.50 -13.02 -5.10
N ARG A 9 -20.56 -12.78 -6.02
CA ARG A 9 -20.75 -13.17 -7.42
C ARG A 9 -20.87 -14.70 -7.53
N PRO A 10 -21.81 -15.23 -8.32
CA PRO A 10 -21.86 -16.65 -8.61
C PRO A 10 -20.53 -17.14 -9.20
N ASP A 11 -20.14 -18.34 -8.77
CA ASP A 11 -18.97 -19.08 -9.28
C ASP A 11 -17.63 -18.34 -9.12
N TRP A 12 -17.52 -17.41 -8.16
CA TRP A 12 -16.33 -16.57 -8.03
C TRP A 12 -15.07 -17.37 -7.64
N ARG A 13 -15.24 -18.47 -6.90
CA ARG A 13 -14.14 -19.35 -6.46
C ARG A 13 -13.61 -20.18 -7.63
N GLU A 14 -14.52 -20.69 -8.45
CA GLU A 14 -14.21 -21.41 -9.69
C GLU A 14 -13.45 -20.50 -10.65
N LYS A 15 -13.92 -19.25 -10.82
CA LYS A 15 -13.21 -18.24 -11.63
C LYS A 15 -11.86 -17.87 -11.04
N ALA A 16 -11.76 -17.70 -9.72
CA ALA A 16 -10.49 -17.44 -9.06
C ALA A 16 -9.49 -18.57 -9.34
N THR A 17 -9.95 -19.82 -9.27
CA THR A 17 -9.16 -21.02 -9.62
C THR A 17 -8.74 -21.00 -11.09
N GLU A 18 -9.68 -20.73 -12.01
CA GLU A 18 -9.44 -20.63 -13.45
C GLU A 18 -8.33 -19.62 -13.80
N TYR A 19 -8.34 -18.45 -13.15
CA TYR A 19 -7.34 -17.39 -13.34
C TYR A 19 -6.06 -17.58 -12.52
N GLY A 20 -5.91 -18.70 -11.81
CA GLY A 20 -4.73 -19.01 -10.99
C GLY A 20 -4.63 -18.21 -9.69
N PHE A 21 -5.71 -17.59 -9.23
CA PHE A 21 -5.81 -16.85 -7.97
C PHE A 21 -6.06 -17.80 -6.79
N ASN A 22 -5.10 -18.70 -6.53
CA ASN A 22 -5.25 -19.78 -5.54
C ASN A 22 -5.21 -19.34 -4.07
N PHE A 23 -5.00 -18.06 -3.80
CA PHE A 23 -4.91 -17.49 -2.45
C PHE A 23 -6.17 -16.73 -2.05
N HIS A 24 -7.32 -16.99 -2.70
CA HIS A 24 -8.60 -16.45 -2.25
C HIS A 24 -9.02 -16.96 -0.86
N THR A 25 -8.53 -18.14 -0.47
CA THR A 25 -8.75 -18.78 0.83
C THR A 25 -7.40 -19.24 1.37
N MET A 26 -7.03 -18.77 2.56
CA MET A 26 -5.78 -19.12 3.22
C MET A 26 -6.08 -19.73 4.59
N TYR A 27 -5.49 -20.90 4.88
CA TYR A 27 -5.67 -21.60 6.17
C TYR A 27 -7.13 -21.93 6.52
N GLY A 28 -8.00 -22.09 5.52
CA GLY A 28 -9.44 -22.34 5.72
C GLY A 28 -10.28 -21.06 5.87
N GLU A 29 -9.65 -19.88 5.95
CA GLU A 29 -10.32 -18.59 6.09
C GLU A 29 -10.31 -17.79 4.78
N PRO A 30 -11.35 -16.98 4.49
CA PRO A 30 -11.38 -16.14 3.30
C PRO A 30 -10.34 -15.02 3.39
N TYR A 31 -9.36 -15.05 2.49
CA TYR A 31 -8.40 -13.96 2.32
C TYR A 31 -9.00 -12.85 1.44
N TRP A 32 -9.81 -13.25 0.45
CA TRP A 32 -10.56 -12.35 -0.42
C TRP A 32 -12.05 -12.40 -0.07
N SER A 33 -12.66 -11.23 0.14
CA SER A 33 -14.08 -11.09 0.47
C SER A 33 -14.84 -10.50 -0.73
N GLU A 34 -15.86 -11.22 -1.20
CA GLU A 34 -16.78 -10.80 -2.28
C GLU A 34 -18.10 -10.21 -1.74
N GLU A 35 -18.19 -9.99 -0.41
CA GLU A 35 -19.42 -9.50 0.25
C GLU A 35 -19.61 -7.98 0.12
N ALA A 36 -18.58 -7.26 -0.29
CA ALA A 36 -18.62 -5.81 -0.43
C ALA A 36 -17.54 -5.30 -1.37
N TYR A 37 -17.73 -4.08 -1.86
CA TYR A 37 -16.68 -3.32 -2.53
C TYR A 37 -16.57 -1.92 -1.94
N TYR A 38 -15.45 -1.25 -2.20
CA TYR A 38 -15.25 0.15 -1.84
C TYR A 38 -15.46 1.05 -3.05
N LYS A 39 -16.37 2.00 -2.91
CA LYS A 39 -16.65 3.04 -3.90
C LYS A 39 -15.84 4.29 -3.57
N LEU A 40 -15.15 4.82 -4.57
CA LEU A 40 -14.45 6.10 -4.49
C LEU A 40 -15.08 7.10 -5.47
N THR A 41 -15.08 8.37 -5.11
CA THR A 41 -15.36 9.44 -6.08
C THR A 41 -14.12 9.71 -6.92
N LEU A 42 -14.27 10.27 -8.12
CA LEU A 42 -13.13 10.66 -8.96
C LEU A 42 -12.14 11.56 -8.20
N ALA A 43 -12.65 12.57 -7.49
CA ALA A 43 -11.81 13.46 -6.69
C ALA A 43 -11.01 12.74 -5.58
N GLN A 44 -11.52 11.61 -5.04
CA GLN A 44 -10.77 10.80 -4.09
C GLN A 44 -9.66 9.99 -4.78
N VAL A 45 -9.93 9.48 -5.98
CA VAL A 45 -8.93 8.78 -6.80
C VAL A 45 -7.80 9.74 -7.19
N GLU A 46 -8.14 10.91 -7.74
CA GLU A 46 -7.15 11.94 -8.12
C GLU A 46 -6.32 12.39 -6.91
N LYS A 47 -6.93 12.49 -5.72
CA LYS A 47 -6.20 12.81 -4.50
C LYS A 47 -5.20 11.71 -4.12
N LEU A 48 -5.58 10.44 -4.23
CA LEU A 48 -4.68 9.31 -3.97
C LEU A 48 -3.55 9.25 -5.00
N GLU A 49 -3.83 9.52 -6.27
CA GLU A 49 -2.82 9.60 -7.33
C GLU A 49 -1.80 10.71 -7.04
N ALA A 50 -2.26 11.92 -6.70
CA ALA A 50 -1.37 13.04 -6.37
C ALA A 50 -0.50 12.74 -5.15
N VAL A 51 -1.09 12.19 -4.08
CA VAL A 51 -0.35 11.85 -2.84
C VAL A 51 0.66 10.74 -3.10
N THR A 52 0.31 9.69 -3.85
CA THR A 52 1.25 8.60 -4.14
C THR A 52 2.38 9.06 -5.07
N ALA A 53 2.11 9.95 -6.02
CA ALA A 53 3.15 10.57 -6.85
C ALA A 53 4.12 11.42 -6.02
N GLU A 54 3.61 12.24 -5.11
CA GLU A 54 4.44 13.04 -4.19
C GLU A 54 5.30 12.17 -3.29
N LEU A 55 4.70 11.16 -2.64
CA LEU A 55 5.43 10.21 -1.78
C LEU A 55 6.50 9.45 -2.57
N HIS A 56 6.21 9.05 -3.81
CA HIS A 56 7.20 8.40 -4.66
C HIS A 56 8.40 9.32 -4.94
N GLN A 57 8.17 10.59 -5.27
CA GLN A 57 9.25 11.56 -5.45
C GLN A 57 10.06 11.78 -4.17
N MET A 58 9.40 11.82 -3.01
CA MET A 58 10.11 11.89 -1.71
C MET A 58 10.99 10.66 -1.48
N CYS A 59 10.53 9.44 -1.83
CA CYS A 59 11.36 8.24 -1.76
C CYS A 59 12.60 8.35 -2.65
N LEU A 60 12.46 8.85 -3.89
CA LEU A 60 13.59 9.07 -4.80
C LEU A 60 14.60 10.07 -4.24
N GLN A 61 14.13 11.15 -3.62
CA GLN A 61 15.01 12.12 -2.94
C GLN A 61 15.75 11.52 -1.75
N VAL A 62 15.13 10.60 -1.01
CA VAL A 62 15.80 9.87 0.07
C VAL A 62 16.89 8.96 -0.50
N VAL A 63 16.62 8.26 -1.62
CA VAL A 63 17.63 7.41 -2.28
C VAL A 63 18.86 8.22 -2.64
N GLU A 64 18.71 9.36 -3.31
CA GLU A 64 19.81 10.28 -3.66
C GLU A 64 20.66 10.63 -2.42
N LYS A 65 20.02 11.00 -1.31
CA LYS A 65 20.70 11.35 -0.06
C LYS A 65 21.45 10.15 0.56
N VAL A 66 20.84 8.97 0.55
CA VAL A 66 21.41 7.77 1.18
C VAL A 66 22.62 7.28 0.41
N ILE A 67 22.55 7.19 -0.92
CA ILE A 67 23.66 6.66 -1.71
C ILE A 67 24.89 7.58 -1.72
N ALA A 68 24.69 8.88 -1.48
CA ALA A 68 25.75 9.89 -1.38
C ALA A 68 26.53 9.84 -0.05
N SER A 69 26.09 9.04 0.93
CA SER A 69 26.72 8.96 2.25
C SER A 69 26.96 7.51 2.69
N ASP A 70 28.24 7.12 2.81
CA ASP A 70 28.66 5.81 3.34
C ASP A 70 28.07 5.53 4.74
N GLU A 71 27.92 6.57 5.57
CA GLU A 71 27.31 6.46 6.89
C GLU A 71 25.82 6.08 6.78
N LEU A 72 25.07 6.74 5.89
CA LEU A 72 23.67 6.42 5.65
C LEU A 72 23.51 5.05 4.98
N MET A 73 24.33 4.70 3.99
CA MET A 73 24.32 3.37 3.39
C MET A 73 24.55 2.27 4.45
N THR A 74 25.40 2.53 5.45
CA THR A 74 25.61 1.64 6.60
C THR A 74 24.37 1.56 7.50
N LYS A 75 23.73 2.70 7.82
CA LYS A 75 22.49 2.75 8.63
C LYS A 75 21.32 2.01 7.96
N PHE A 76 21.22 2.12 6.63
CA PHE A 76 20.26 1.38 5.80
C PHE A 76 20.61 -0.09 5.60
N ARG A 77 21.70 -0.57 6.23
CA ARG A 77 22.15 -1.97 6.20
C ARG A 77 22.41 -2.51 4.79
N ILE A 78 22.79 -1.63 3.86
CA ILE A 78 23.19 -2.04 2.50
C ILE A 78 24.57 -2.72 2.60
N PRO A 79 24.75 -3.95 2.11
CA PRO A 79 26.04 -4.64 2.17
C PRO A 79 27.16 -3.87 1.45
N LYS A 80 28.30 -3.63 2.11
CA LYS A 80 29.39 -2.78 1.56
C LYS A 80 29.86 -3.18 0.15
N HIS A 81 29.91 -4.47 -0.15
CA HIS A 81 30.35 -4.97 -1.46
C HIS A 81 29.38 -4.63 -2.61
N THR A 82 28.13 -4.23 -2.33
CA THR A 82 27.14 -3.85 -3.36
C THR A 82 27.05 -2.34 -3.58
N TRP A 83 27.75 -1.52 -2.79
CA TRP A 83 27.58 -0.05 -2.83
C TRP A 83 27.89 0.56 -4.18
N GLY A 84 28.96 0.09 -4.85
CA GLY A 84 29.30 0.53 -6.20
C GLY A 84 28.19 0.24 -7.20
N PHE A 85 27.58 -0.95 -7.12
CA PHE A 85 26.46 -1.35 -7.98
C PHE A 85 25.21 -0.48 -7.73
N VAL A 86 24.84 -0.25 -6.47
CA VAL A 86 23.67 0.58 -6.11
C VAL A 86 23.84 2.04 -6.57
N ARG A 87 25.05 2.61 -6.40
CA ARG A 87 25.36 3.95 -6.90
C ARG A 87 25.29 4.03 -8.42
N GLN A 88 25.81 3.01 -9.09
CA GLN A 88 25.84 2.96 -10.55
C GLN A 88 24.43 2.81 -11.13
N SER A 89 23.56 1.98 -10.54
CA SER A 89 22.18 1.82 -11.00
C SER A 89 21.40 3.13 -10.90
N TRP A 90 21.61 3.89 -9.82
CA TRP A 90 21.03 5.22 -9.67
C TRP A 90 21.57 6.23 -10.67
N LYS A 91 22.90 6.32 -10.83
CA LYS A 91 23.55 7.24 -11.79
C LYS A 91 23.09 7.00 -13.23
N THR A 92 22.72 5.76 -13.56
CA THR A 92 22.25 5.38 -14.90
C THR A 92 20.73 5.38 -15.05
N ASN A 93 19.99 5.89 -14.04
CA ASN A 93 18.53 5.95 -14.03
C ASN A 93 17.86 4.62 -14.39
N GLN A 94 18.36 3.51 -13.83
CA GLN A 94 17.73 2.22 -14.07
C GLN A 94 16.26 2.24 -13.59
N PRO A 95 15.32 1.77 -14.43
CA PRO A 95 13.90 1.90 -14.13
C PRO A 95 13.50 0.96 -12.99
N SER A 96 12.58 1.42 -12.15
CA SER A 96 11.81 0.54 -11.27
C SER A 96 10.63 -0.04 -12.05
N LEU A 97 10.32 -1.31 -11.82
CA LEU A 97 9.20 -1.98 -12.50
C LEU A 97 7.86 -1.58 -11.89
N TYR A 98 7.77 -1.54 -10.56
CA TYR A 98 6.55 -1.30 -9.81
C TYR A 98 6.88 -0.87 -8.38
N SER A 99 6.00 -0.08 -7.77
CA SER A 99 6.04 0.28 -6.35
C SER A 99 4.66 0.14 -5.73
N ARG A 100 4.63 -0.19 -4.43
CA ARG A 100 3.41 -0.27 -3.63
C ARG A 100 3.59 0.60 -2.40
N LEU A 101 2.59 1.42 -2.11
CA LEU A 101 2.50 2.22 -0.90
C LEU A 101 1.25 1.78 -0.14
N ASP A 102 1.44 1.41 1.12
CA ASP A 102 0.32 1.12 2.02
C ASP A 102 -0.08 2.43 2.72
N LEU A 103 -1.32 2.87 2.50
CA LEU A 103 -1.87 4.11 3.02
C LEU A 103 -3.04 3.82 3.95
N ALA A 104 -3.15 4.60 5.02
CA ALA A 104 -4.34 4.64 5.85
C ALA A 104 -5.22 5.81 5.40
N TRP A 105 -6.48 5.52 5.07
CA TRP A 105 -7.47 6.54 4.73
C TRP A 105 -8.47 6.69 5.86
N GLU A 106 -8.45 7.84 6.55
CA GLU A 106 -9.48 8.14 7.54
C GLU A 106 -10.81 8.40 6.82
N TRP A 107 -11.78 7.51 7.05
CA TRP A 107 -13.13 7.71 6.59
C TRP A 107 -13.83 8.60 7.63
N ARG A 108 -13.98 9.89 7.35
CA ARG A 108 -14.80 10.75 8.19
C ARG A 108 -16.26 10.52 7.82
N ARG A 109 -17.01 9.80 8.67
CA ARG A 109 -18.49 9.82 8.63
C ARG A 109 -18.88 11.29 8.76
N ARG A 110 -19.52 11.90 7.75
CA ARG A 110 -20.25 13.15 7.98
C ARG A 110 -21.41 12.77 8.89
N THR A 111 -21.22 12.95 10.19
CA THR A 111 -22.29 13.00 11.17
C THR A 111 -22.10 14.28 11.97
N GLU A 112 -23.17 15.06 11.99
CA GLU A 112 -23.42 16.15 12.92
C GLU A 112 -22.99 15.77 14.33
N ALA A 113 -22.60 16.79 15.10
CA ALA A 113 -22.10 16.66 16.45
C ALA A 113 -23.01 15.80 17.34
N VAL A 114 -22.52 14.64 17.78
CA VAL A 114 -22.92 14.02 19.04
C VAL A 114 -21.74 13.26 19.63
N GLY A 115 -21.30 13.70 20.82
CA GLY A 115 -20.83 12.80 21.88
C GLY A 115 -19.43 12.22 21.76
N GLU A 116 -18.54 12.79 22.56
CA GLU A 116 -17.24 12.27 22.98
C GLU A 116 -17.35 10.86 23.60
N GLN A 117 -16.55 9.89 23.12
CA GLN A 117 -16.17 8.73 23.91
C GLN A 117 -14.82 8.17 23.41
N CYS A 118 -13.75 8.53 24.10
CA CYS A 118 -12.47 7.83 24.04
C CYS A 118 -12.66 6.33 24.32
N ARG A 119 -12.12 5.46 23.47
CA ARG A 119 -11.80 4.08 23.84
C ARG A 119 -10.35 3.76 23.43
N HIS A 120 -9.57 3.43 24.45
CA HIS A 120 -8.22 2.89 24.38
C HIS A 120 -8.14 1.64 23.49
N PRO A 121 -7.05 1.43 22.75
CA PRO A 121 -6.70 0.12 22.19
C PRO A 121 -5.85 -0.65 23.21
N ASP A 122 -6.45 -1.61 23.90
CA ASP A 122 -5.70 -2.69 24.55
C ASP A 122 -5.54 -3.86 23.57
N LEU A 123 -4.28 -4.21 23.35
CA LEU A 123 -3.74 -5.56 23.12
C LEU A 123 -4.17 -6.31 21.85
N ALA A 124 -3.33 -6.18 20.82
CA ALA A 124 -3.08 -7.24 19.85
C ALA A 124 -1.82 -8.02 20.26
N VAL A 125 -1.97 -9.32 20.51
CA VAL A 125 -0.95 -10.34 20.28
C VAL A 125 -1.41 -11.14 19.08
#